data_AF-A0A0Q8SAC4-F1
#
_entry.id   AF-A0A0Q8SAC4-F1
#
_cell.length_a   1.000
_cell.length_b   1.000
_cell.length_c   1.000
_cell.angle_alpha   90.00
_cell.angle_beta   90.00
_cell.angle_gamma   90.00
#
_symmetry.space_group_name_H-M   'P 1'
#
loop_
_entity.id
_entity.type
_entity.pdbx_description
1 polymer ?
#
loop_
_entity_poly.entity_id
_entity_poly.type
_entity_poly.pdbx_seq_one_letter_code
_entity_poly.pdbx_strand_id
1 'polypeptide(L)'
;MKKSPALKALLVVLIGVAAITLFVGKRWYDYVSKAKSPYEEIGIELNSRAPGPLNRWGCAQLQERFAKSVPPYGCAAGDGRQWK
;
A
#
# COMPACT_ATOMS: atom_id res chain seq x y z
N MET A 1 17.66 -35.14 11.46
CA MET A 1 18.00 -34.17 12.52
C MET A 1 16.72 -33.48 13.01
N LYS A 2 16.42 -33.53 14.31
CA LYS A 2 15.19 -32.92 14.88
C LYS A 2 15.45 -31.41 15.09
N LYS A 3 14.74 -30.52 14.39
CA LYS A 3 14.90 -29.06 14.56
C LYS A 3 14.56 -28.67 16.00
N SER A 4 15.38 -27.80 16.61
CA SER A 4 15.16 -27.30 17.97
C SER A 4 13.83 -26.52 18.04
N PRO A 5 13.15 -26.51 19.21
CA PRO A 5 11.90 -25.75 19.38
C PRO A 5 12.09 -24.25 19.09
N ALA A 6 13.25 -23.68 19.43
CA ALA A 6 13.60 -22.30 19.11
C ALA A 6 13.66 -22.02 17.61
N LEU A 7 14.27 -22.93 16.81
CA LEU A 7 14.32 -22.78 15.36
C LEU A 7 12.91 -22.86 14.73
N LYS A 8 12.03 -23.70 15.27
CA LYS A 8 10.63 -23.78 14.80
C LYS A 8 9.88 -22.48 15.10
N ALA A 9 10.02 -21.92 16.30
CA ALA A 9 9.39 -20.67 16.67
C ALA A 9 9.86 -19.50 15.78
N LEU A 10 11.17 -19.39 15.55
CA LEU A 10 11.73 -18.38 14.65
C LEU A 10 11.16 -18.49 13.23
N LEU A 11 11.11 -19.70 12.68
CA LEU A 11 10.56 -19.92 11.34
C LEU A 11 9.08 -19.53 11.26
N VAL A 12 8.27 -19.85 12.28
CA VAL A 12 6.86 -19.46 12.33
C VAL A 12 6.72 -17.93 12.33
N VAL A 13 7.52 -17.23 13.13
CA VAL A 13 7.52 -15.76 13.17
C VAL A 13 7.90 -15.18 11.81
N LEU A 14 8.97 -15.67 11.18
CA LEU A 14 9.42 -15.19 9.87
C LEU A 14 8.35 -15.42 8.79
N ILE A 15 7.72 -16.60 8.78
CA ILE A 15 6.63 -16.92 7.85
C ILE A 15 5.42 -15.99 8.10
N GLY A 16 5.06 -15.76 9.36
CA GLY A 16 3.98 -14.85 9.72
C GLY A 16 4.23 -13.42 9.25
N VAL A 17 5.42 -12.89 9.51
CA VAL A 17 5.84 -11.55 9.05
C VAL A 17 5.83 -11.46 7.52
N ALA A 18 6.35 -12.49 6.83
CA ALA A 18 6.32 -12.54 5.37
C ALA A 18 4.90 -12.55 4.83
N ALA A 19 4.01 -13.37 5.40
CA ALA A 19 2.61 -13.46 4.98
C ALA A 19 1.87 -12.12 5.15
N ILE A 20 2.06 -11.45 6.30
CA ILE A 20 1.46 -10.12 6.56
C ILE A 20 2.01 -9.09 5.56
N THR A 21 3.32 -9.06 5.35
CA THR A 21 3.97 -8.11 4.43
C THR A 21 3.44 -8.29 3.01
N LEU A 22 3.35 -9.53 2.53
CA LEU A 22 2.81 -9.84 1.21
C LEU A 22 1.33 -9.47 1.08
N PHE A 23 0.53 -9.73 2.12
CA PHE A 23 -0.88 -9.37 2.13
C PHE A 23 -1.09 -7.85 2.06
N VAL A 24 -0.40 -7.09 2.90
CA VAL A 24 -0.44 -5.62 2.92
C VAL A 24 0.06 -5.04 1.61
N GLY A 25 1.20 -5.54 1.12
CA GLY A 25 1.78 -5.13 -0.16
C GLY A 25 0.85 -5.40 -1.33
N LYS A 26 0.20 -6.57 -1.36
CA LYS A 26 -0.82 -6.89 -2.38
C LYS A 26 -2.01 -5.94 -2.31
N ARG A 27 -2.52 -5.64 -1.12
CA ARG A 27 -3.69 -4.75 -0.97
C ARG A 27 -3.36 -3.31 -1.40
N TRP A 28 -2.18 -2.82 -1.06
CA TRP A 28 -1.65 -1.55 -1.57
C TRP A 28 -1.51 -1.58 -3.11
N TYR A 29 -0.89 -2.63 -3.65
CA TYR A 29 -0.67 -2.76 -5.09
C TYR A 29 -1.99 -2.81 -5.87
N ASP A 30 -2.97 -3.59 -5.41
CA ASP A 30 -4.28 -3.67 -6.05
C ASP A 30 -5.01 -2.32 -5.99
N TYR A 31 -4.85 -1.55 -4.92
CA TYR A 31 -5.39 -0.19 -4.85
C TYR A 31 -4.78 0.72 -5.93
N VAL A 32 -3.45 0.88 -5.93
CA VAL A 32 -2.79 1.84 -6.83
C VAL A 32 -2.92 1.44 -8.30
N SER A 33 -2.94 0.14 -8.62
CA SER A 33 -2.95 -0.36 -10.01
C SER A 33 -4.35 -0.71 -10.55
N LYS A 34 -5.29 -1.13 -9.71
CA LYS A 34 -6.56 -1.75 -10.17
C LYS A 34 -7.81 -1.22 -9.47
N ALA A 35 -7.71 -0.30 -8.51
CA ALA A 35 -8.87 0.21 -7.79
C ALA A 35 -9.95 0.71 -8.75
N LYS A 36 -11.22 0.46 -8.42
CA LYS A 36 -12.34 0.97 -9.22
C LYS A 36 -12.69 2.41 -8.87
N SER A 37 -12.20 2.89 -7.73
CA SER A 37 -12.41 4.23 -7.20
C SER A 37 -11.13 4.73 -6.52
N PRO A 38 -10.78 6.03 -6.63
CA PRO A 38 -9.67 6.59 -5.85
C PRO A 38 -9.98 6.62 -4.34
N TYR A 39 -11.25 6.43 -3.95
CA TYR A 39 -11.77 6.59 -2.60
C TYR A 39 -11.92 5.27 -1.82
N GLU A 40 -11.13 4.25 -2.15
CA GLU A 40 -11.07 3.03 -1.33
C GLU A 40 -10.27 3.28 -0.04
N GLU A 41 -10.95 3.41 1.10
CA GLU A 41 -10.37 3.84 2.39
C GLU A 41 -9.11 3.08 2.81
N ILE A 42 -9.14 1.74 2.75
CA ILE A 42 -7.98 0.91 3.10
C ILE A 42 -6.81 1.17 2.14
N GLY A 43 -7.10 1.39 0.86
CA GLY A 43 -6.08 1.71 -0.13
C GLY A 43 -5.43 3.07 0.13
N ILE A 44 -6.25 4.08 0.43
CA ILE A 44 -5.81 5.42 0.83
C ILE A 44 -4.88 5.32 2.03
N GLU A 45 -5.31 4.60 3.06
CA GLU A 45 -4.54 4.47 4.30
C GLU A 45 -3.16 3.85 4.03
N LEU A 46 -3.13 2.76 3.26
CA LEU A 46 -1.88 2.09 2.90
C LEU A 46 -0.98 2.98 2.04
N ASN A 47 -1.53 3.67 1.04
CA ASN A 47 -0.72 4.49 0.15
C ASN A 47 -0.20 5.75 0.84
N SER A 48 -1.00 6.38 1.71
CA SER A 48 -0.61 7.62 2.42
C SER A 48 0.56 7.42 3.37
N ARG A 49 0.74 6.19 3.88
CA ARG A 49 1.85 5.78 4.77
C ARG A 49 2.99 5.09 4.03
N ALA A 50 2.87 4.88 2.72
CA ALA A 50 3.93 4.26 1.94
C ALA A 50 5.19 5.16 1.90
N PRO A 51 6.40 4.58 1.88
CA PRO A 51 7.64 5.34 1.71
C PRO A 51 7.57 6.27 0.50
N GLY A 52 8.21 7.44 0.59
CA GLY A 52 8.06 8.53 -0.38
C GLY A 52 8.05 8.11 -1.86
N PRO A 53 9.03 7.32 -2.35
CA PRO A 53 9.01 6.85 -3.73
C PRO A 53 7.80 5.98 -4.10
N LEU A 54 7.38 5.07 -3.21
CA LEU A 54 6.22 4.20 -3.42
C LEU A 54 4.91 4.99 -3.37
N ASN A 55 4.76 5.92 -2.42
CA ASN A 55 3.60 6.79 -2.35
C ASN A 55 3.47 7.64 -3.63
N ARG A 56 4.55 8.26 -4.10
CA ARG A 56 4.55 9.05 -5.34
C ARG A 56 4.17 8.22 -6.55
N TRP A 57 4.77 7.04 -6.70
CA TRP A 57 4.41 6.12 -7.79
C TRP A 57 2.93 5.71 -7.69
N GLY A 58 2.45 5.36 -6.51
CA GLY A 58 1.06 4.99 -6.29
C GLY A 58 0.08 6.12 -6.64
N CYS A 59 0.41 7.36 -6.27
CA CYS A 59 -0.38 8.54 -6.64
C CYS A 59 -0.39 8.77 -8.16
N ALA A 60 0.73 8.58 -8.85
CA ALA A 60 0.79 8.68 -10.32
C ALA A 60 -0.12 7.64 -10.99
N GLN A 61 -0.06 6.36 -10.56
CA GLN A 61 -0.93 5.30 -11.10
C GLN A 61 -2.43 5.56 -10.87
N LEU A 62 -2.79 6.21 -9.77
CA LEU A 62 -4.16 6.64 -9.51
C LEU A 62 -4.54 7.82 -10.39
N GLN A 63 -3.66 8.81 -10.53
CA GLN A 63 -3.91 10.00 -11.34
C GLN A 63 -4.13 9.68 -12.80
N GLU A 64 -3.40 8.72 -13.38
CA GLU A 64 -3.60 8.23 -14.76
C GLU A 64 -5.06 7.86 -15.04
N ARG A 65 -5.78 7.35 -14.03
CA ARG A 65 -7.15 6.84 -14.16
C ARG A 65 -8.20 7.78 -13.58
N PHE A 66 -7.80 8.63 -12.64
CA PHE A 66 -8.70 9.47 -11.84
C PHE A 66 -8.32 10.95 -11.84
N ALA A 67 -7.62 11.45 -12.87
CA ALA A 67 -7.15 12.84 -12.96
C ALA A 67 -8.24 13.91 -12.74
N LYS A 68 -9.51 13.58 -13.02
CA LYS A 68 -10.66 14.50 -12.85
C LYS A 68 -11.30 14.42 -11.46
N SER A 69 -10.86 13.51 -10.60
CA SER A 69 -11.32 13.35 -9.23
C SER A 69 -10.52 14.25 -8.29
N VAL A 70 -11.12 14.58 -7.14
CA VAL A 70 -10.36 15.15 -6.01
C VAL A 70 -9.33 14.11 -5.58
N PRO A 71 -8.04 14.48 -5.44
CA PRO A 71 -7.00 13.54 -5.05
C PRO A 71 -7.29 12.94 -3.66
N PRO A 72 -7.09 11.62 -3.48
CA PRO A 72 -7.23 11.01 -2.16
C PRO A 72 -6.15 11.53 -1.19
N TYR A 73 -6.41 11.37 0.11
CA TYR A 73 -5.46 11.75 1.15
C TYR A 73 -4.07 11.13 0.90
N GLY A 74 -3.03 11.93 1.05
CA GLY A 74 -1.66 11.55 0.73
C GLY A 74 -1.27 11.67 -0.75
N CYS A 75 -2.20 12.00 -1.65
CA CYS A 75 -1.92 12.30 -3.07
C CYS A 75 -2.24 13.75 -3.49
N ALA A 76 -2.83 14.54 -2.59
CA ALA A 76 -3.10 15.95 -2.84
C ALA A 76 -1.85 16.82 -2.65
N ALA A 77 -1.78 17.90 -3.43
CA ALA A 77 -0.89 19.03 -3.21
C ALA A 77 -1.38 19.87 -2.01
N GLY A 78 -0.66 20.95 -1.69
CA GLY A 78 -0.93 21.75 -0.50
C GLY A 78 -2.35 22.36 -0.42
N ASP A 79 -3.05 22.50 -1.54
CA ASP A 79 -4.41 23.04 -1.59
C ASP A 79 -5.52 22.00 -1.41
N GLY A 80 -5.16 20.71 -1.27
CA GLY A 80 -6.10 19.60 -1.08
C GLY A 80 -6.97 19.26 -2.29
N ARG A 81 -6.82 19.98 -3.41
CA ARG A 81 -7.69 19.85 -4.60
C ARG A 81 -6.93 19.44 -5.85
N GLN A 82 -5.64 19.74 -5.90
CA GLN A 82 -4.77 19.39 -7.02
C GLN A 82 -3.96 18.15 -6.68
N TRP A 83 -3.72 17.30 -7.68
CA TRP A 83 -2.79 16.19 -7.57
C TRP A 83 -1.36 16.71 -7.42
N LYS A 84 -0.55 16.07 -6.56
CA LYS A 84 0.85 16.43 -6.33
C LYS A 84 1.82 15.73 -7.28
#